data_AF-F2DYG9-F1
#
_entry.id   AF-F2DYG9-F1
#
_cell.length_a   1.000
_cell.length_b   1.000
_cell.length_c   1.000
_cell.angle_alpha   90.00
_cell.angle_beta   90.00
_cell.angle_gamma   90.00
#
_symmetry.space_group_name_H-M   'P 1'
#
loop_
_entity.id
_entity.type
_entity.pdbx_description
1 polymer ?
#
loop_
_entity_poly.entity_id
_entity_poly.type
_entity_poly.pdbx_seq_one_letter_code
_entity_poly.pdbx_strand_id
1 'polypeptide(L)'
;ENFLGEPRYNIKSINILKAHGQSSTESQLIKGYAIQTVKAHQSMPTIVEKAKIACLDFNLNKFRLQLGIQVLVDDPKNLELIRQKECNVLKDRLNKIISAGANVILTRMGIDDTASQYMNASGVLGLRRVEKGDLHRIAKLTGATVITTLATPEGEEVFDPKSLGECDLVAERAVGDNDFVFFEGCKNANACTIVIRGANEYMLDEVERSLHDSICVAKRTLESGRVVAGGGAVDVANSIHLEQFSRSFDTKEQIAIAEFSEALNIIPKTLAVNAAKDATELISKLRTLHSASQKEGETNPKRIELKYCGLDLLKGKCRNNLEAGVLEPMISKINSLKFATEAAITILRIDDMIKLAPEQREQAPAH
;
A
#
# COMPACT_ATOMS: atom_id res chain seq x y z
N GLU A 1 13.90 11.35 -0.82
CA GLU A 1 13.94 11.80 -2.22
C GLU A 1 14.52 10.69 -3.09
N ASN A 2 14.29 10.74 -4.41
CA ASN A 2 15.08 9.95 -5.35
C ASN A 2 16.49 10.56 -5.49
N PHE A 3 17.41 9.88 -6.20
CA PHE A 3 18.77 10.35 -6.48
C PHE A 3 18.84 11.73 -7.19
N LEU A 4 17.69 12.22 -7.69
CA LEU A 4 17.49 13.49 -8.39
C LEU A 4 16.86 14.60 -7.53
N GLY A 5 16.68 14.39 -6.22
CA GLY A 5 16.08 15.40 -5.32
C GLY A 5 14.56 15.52 -5.42
N GLU A 6 13.88 14.67 -6.19
CA GLU A 6 12.42 14.69 -6.33
C GLU A 6 11.71 14.07 -5.11
N PRO A 7 10.55 14.64 -4.71
CA PRO A 7 9.74 14.10 -3.62
C PRO A 7 9.21 12.72 -4.01
N ARG A 8 9.57 11.71 -3.21
CA ARG A 8 9.14 10.32 -3.40
C ARG A 8 7.99 10.00 -2.48
N TYR A 9 6.84 9.64 -3.05
CA TYR A 9 5.66 9.26 -2.28
C TYR A 9 5.63 7.75 -2.05
N ASN A 10 5.63 7.34 -0.78
CA ASN A 10 5.58 5.92 -0.42
C ASN A 10 4.13 5.49 -0.21
N ILE A 11 3.62 4.63 -1.09
CA ILE A 11 2.25 4.08 -0.98
C ILE A 11 2.10 3.26 0.31
N LYS A 12 3.17 2.59 0.75
CA LYS A 12 3.16 1.76 1.96
C LYS A 12 2.97 2.55 3.26
N SER A 13 2.96 3.89 3.19
CA SER A 13 2.65 4.77 4.31
C SER A 13 1.15 4.95 4.52
N ILE A 14 0.33 4.63 3.53
CA ILE A 14 -1.13 4.63 3.64
C ILE A 14 -1.54 3.22 4.09
N ASN A 15 -2.21 3.12 5.23
CA ASN A 15 -2.80 1.87 5.65
C ASN A 15 -4.24 1.76 5.14
N ILE A 16 -4.62 0.58 4.68
CA ILE A 16 -5.97 0.31 4.22
C ILE A 16 -6.54 -0.78 5.11
N LEU A 17 -7.61 -0.47 5.84
CA LEU A 17 -8.29 -1.40 6.72
C LEU A 17 -9.63 -1.78 6.12
N LYS A 18 -9.94 -3.06 6.15
CA LYS A 18 -11.21 -3.62 5.66
C LYS A 18 -12.10 -3.92 6.85
N ALA A 19 -13.30 -3.34 6.84
CA ALA A 19 -14.28 -3.58 7.89
C ALA A 19 -15.66 -3.75 7.27
N HIS A 20 -16.26 -4.92 7.45
CA HIS A 20 -17.59 -5.22 6.90
C HIS A 20 -18.69 -4.45 7.63
N GLY A 21 -19.78 -4.21 6.89
CA GLY A 21 -20.93 -3.43 7.34
C GLY A 21 -20.92 -2.00 6.79
N GLN A 22 -22.08 -1.37 6.88
CA GLN A 22 -22.38 -0.04 6.31
C GLN A 22 -22.21 0.04 4.77
N SER A 23 -22.50 1.21 4.22
CA SER A 23 -22.29 1.53 2.81
C SER A 23 -20.82 1.83 2.52
N SER A 24 -20.38 1.59 1.27
CA SER A 24 -19.04 2.00 0.81
C SER A 24 -18.81 3.50 0.90
N THR A 25 -19.87 4.31 0.80
CA THR A 25 -19.84 5.76 0.96
C THR A 25 -19.55 6.23 2.38
N GLU A 26 -19.71 5.35 3.38
CA GLU A 26 -19.42 5.62 4.79
C GLU A 26 -17.97 5.27 5.17
N SER A 27 -17.13 4.91 4.18
CA SER A 27 -15.70 4.73 4.38
C SER A 27 -15.05 6.01 4.88
N GLN A 28 -14.13 5.89 5.86
CA GLN A 28 -13.57 7.04 6.56
C GLN A 28 -12.08 7.20 6.28
N LEU A 29 -11.66 8.45 6.08
CA LEU A 29 -10.25 8.82 6.07
C LEU A 29 -9.85 9.29 7.46
N ILE A 30 -8.92 8.57 8.07
CA ILE A 30 -8.43 8.86 9.41
C ILE A 30 -7.07 9.53 9.30
N LYS A 31 -6.95 10.71 9.92
CA LYS A 31 -5.72 11.48 10.02
C LYS A 31 -4.83 10.88 11.12
N GLY A 32 -4.22 9.75 10.79
CA GLY A 32 -3.44 8.98 11.72
C GLY A 32 -3.19 7.56 11.24
N TYR A 33 -2.77 6.70 12.17
CA TYR A 33 -2.60 5.28 11.92
C TYR A 33 -3.69 4.48 12.62
N ALA A 34 -4.17 3.43 12.01
CA ALA A 34 -5.04 2.47 12.68
C ALA A 34 -4.59 1.04 12.40
N ILE A 35 -4.80 0.16 13.38
CA ILE A 35 -4.47 -1.26 13.30
C ILE A 35 -5.63 -2.10 13.80
N GLN A 36 -5.81 -3.27 13.19
CA GLN A 36 -6.75 -4.27 13.66
C GLN A 36 -6.09 -5.10 14.77
N THR A 37 -6.24 -4.65 16.01
CA THR A 37 -5.72 -5.34 17.19
C THR A 37 -6.63 -5.13 18.37
N VAL A 38 -6.65 -6.10 19.27
CA VAL A 38 -7.38 -6.03 20.53
C VAL A 38 -6.41 -5.75 21.68
N LYS A 39 -6.86 -5.01 22.68
CA LYS A 39 -6.14 -4.86 23.95
C LYS A 39 -5.76 -6.21 24.59
N ALA A 40 -4.64 -6.21 25.33
CA ALA A 40 -4.15 -7.41 25.99
C ALA A 40 -5.10 -7.92 27.09
N HIS A 41 -5.80 -7.01 27.79
CA HIS A 41 -6.79 -7.34 28.82
C HIS A 41 -7.99 -6.41 28.71
N GLN A 42 -9.22 -6.95 28.88
CA GLN A 42 -10.45 -6.18 28.62
C GLN A 42 -10.64 -4.95 29.53
N SER A 43 -10.16 -5.00 30.76
CA SER A 43 -10.26 -3.89 31.71
C SER A 43 -9.27 -2.74 31.47
N MET A 44 -8.35 -2.89 30.50
CA MET A 44 -7.46 -1.79 30.11
C MET A 44 -8.25 -0.60 29.56
N PRO A 45 -7.73 0.63 29.69
CA PRO A 45 -8.41 1.82 29.19
C PRO A 45 -8.63 1.73 27.68
N THR A 46 -9.85 2.01 27.24
CA THR A 46 -10.21 2.06 25.81
C THR A 46 -9.75 3.35 25.15
N ILE A 47 -9.63 4.43 25.91
CA ILE A 47 -9.24 5.75 25.42
C ILE A 47 -8.10 6.25 26.30
N VAL A 48 -7.01 6.67 25.65
CA VAL A 48 -5.82 7.25 26.28
C VAL A 48 -5.52 8.57 25.60
N GLU A 49 -5.72 9.66 26.33
CA GLU A 49 -5.35 11.02 25.90
C GLU A 49 -3.87 11.29 26.20
N LYS A 50 -3.21 12.09 25.36
CA LYS A 50 -1.78 12.44 25.44
C LYS A 50 -0.92 11.19 25.64
N ALA A 51 -1.08 10.25 24.73
CA ALA A 51 -0.43 8.96 24.76
C ALA A 51 1.08 9.08 24.52
N LYS A 52 1.85 8.59 25.49
CA LYS A 52 3.27 8.26 25.33
C LYS A 52 3.42 6.80 24.96
N ILE A 53 3.90 6.52 23.76
CA ILE A 53 3.87 5.20 23.13
C ILE A 53 5.25 4.56 23.15
N ALA A 54 5.37 3.38 23.75
CA ALA A 54 6.55 2.54 23.70
C ALA A 54 6.40 1.46 22.63
N CYS A 55 7.34 1.37 21.68
CA CYS A 55 7.34 0.36 20.62
C CYS A 55 8.42 -0.70 20.89
N LEU A 56 8.02 -1.96 21.14
CA LEU A 56 8.90 -3.04 21.57
C LEU A 56 8.90 -4.21 20.56
N ASP A 57 10.10 -4.67 20.18
CA ASP A 57 10.34 -5.84 19.32
C ASP A 57 10.77 -7.08 20.12
N PHE A 58 10.37 -7.16 21.40
CA PHE A 58 10.56 -8.33 22.26
C PHE A 58 9.26 -8.67 23.01
N ASN A 59 9.22 -9.85 23.61
CA ASN A 59 8.06 -10.36 24.35
C ASN A 59 8.06 -9.92 25.82
N LEU A 60 6.87 -9.71 26.37
CA LEU A 60 6.67 -9.44 27.78
C LEU A 60 6.07 -10.68 28.45
N ASN A 61 6.88 -11.74 28.51
CA ASN A 61 6.52 -13.03 29.10
C ASN A 61 7.33 -13.31 30.35
N LYS A 62 6.80 -14.15 31.24
CA LYS A 62 7.57 -14.69 32.38
C LYS A 62 8.93 -15.16 31.91
N PHE A 63 9.96 -14.72 32.64
CA PHE A 63 11.33 -15.06 32.32
C PHE A 63 11.51 -16.57 32.41
N ARG A 64 11.95 -17.18 31.31
CA ARG A 64 12.32 -18.60 31.27
C ARG A 64 13.81 -18.70 31.01
N LEU A 65 14.44 -19.64 31.69
CA LEU A 65 15.84 -19.96 31.48
C LEU A 65 16.05 -20.51 30.07
N GLN A 66 17.22 -20.24 29.50
CA GLN A 66 17.59 -20.74 28.17
C GLN A 66 17.73 -22.26 28.17
N LEU A 67 17.53 -22.86 27.01
CA LEU A 67 17.71 -24.30 26.80
C LEU A 67 19.13 -24.71 27.21
N GLY A 68 19.25 -25.72 28.07
CA GLY A 68 20.52 -26.22 28.60
C GLY A 68 20.82 -25.82 30.05
N ILE A 69 20.05 -24.91 30.65
CA ILE A 69 20.15 -24.59 32.09
C ILE A 69 19.21 -25.51 32.85
N GLN A 70 19.76 -26.38 33.71
CA GLN A 70 18.99 -27.18 34.66
C GLN A 70 19.08 -26.55 36.05
N VAL A 71 17.92 -26.27 36.64
CA VAL A 71 17.83 -25.76 38.01
C VAL A 71 17.70 -26.95 38.95
N LEU A 72 18.80 -27.30 39.62
CA LEU A 72 18.78 -28.29 40.70
C LEU A 72 18.43 -27.58 42.01
N VAL A 73 17.40 -28.06 42.69
CA VAL A 73 16.92 -27.44 43.93
C VAL A 73 17.02 -28.46 45.06
N ASP A 74 17.89 -28.19 46.03
CA ASP A 74 18.09 -29.07 47.20
C ASP A 74 17.00 -28.84 48.28
N ASP A 75 16.54 -27.58 48.44
CA ASP A 75 15.55 -27.18 49.44
C ASP A 75 14.20 -26.77 48.81
N PRO A 76 13.05 -27.31 49.27
CA PRO A 76 11.73 -26.99 48.71
C PRO A 76 11.34 -25.51 48.80
N LYS A 77 11.86 -24.76 49.79
CA LYS A 77 11.59 -23.33 49.95
C LYS A 77 12.19 -22.48 48.83
N ASN A 78 13.28 -22.94 48.22
CA ASN A 78 13.95 -22.22 47.14
C ASN A 78 13.14 -22.25 45.84
N LEU A 79 12.30 -23.27 45.63
CA LEU A 79 11.37 -23.33 44.49
C LEU A 79 10.42 -22.14 44.43
N GLU A 80 9.85 -21.75 45.58
CA GLU A 80 8.94 -20.60 45.68
C GLU A 80 9.67 -19.29 45.35
N LEU A 81 10.89 -19.12 45.90
CA LEU A 81 11.74 -17.96 45.65
C LEU A 81 12.13 -17.82 44.18
N ILE A 82 12.48 -18.94 43.52
CA ILE A 82 12.82 -18.95 42.09
C ILE A 82 11.60 -18.50 41.27
N ARG A 83 10.43 -19.09 41.53
CA ARG A 83 9.18 -18.73 40.83
C ARG A 83 8.79 -17.26 41.04
N GLN A 84 8.98 -16.73 42.26
CA GLN A 84 8.77 -15.31 42.53
C GLN A 84 9.78 -14.43 41.78
N LYS A 85 11.05 -14.84 41.72
CA LYS A 85 12.11 -14.11 41.03
C LYS A 85 11.86 -14.02 39.52
N GLU A 86 11.39 -15.11 38.89
CA GLU A 86 10.96 -15.10 37.48
C GLU A 86 9.85 -14.08 37.19
N CYS A 87 8.90 -13.94 38.12
CA CYS A 87 7.83 -12.94 38.02
C CYS A 87 8.33 -11.53 38.30
N ASN A 88 9.24 -11.36 39.27
CA ASN A 88 9.81 -10.07 39.64
C ASN A 88 10.66 -9.49 38.51
N VAL A 89 11.45 -10.29 37.80
CA VAL A 89 12.21 -9.82 36.62
C VAL A 89 11.29 -9.18 35.57
N LEU A 90 10.14 -9.79 35.30
CA LEU A 90 9.14 -9.22 34.39
C LEU A 90 8.54 -7.93 34.95
N LYS A 91 8.23 -7.89 36.25
CA LYS A 91 7.69 -6.72 36.93
C LYS A 91 8.68 -5.55 36.90
N ASP A 92 9.96 -5.80 37.13
CA ASP A 92 11.02 -4.78 37.13
C ASP A 92 11.20 -4.18 35.73
N ARG A 93 11.16 -5.00 34.68
CA ARG A 93 11.18 -4.52 33.29
C ARG A 93 9.99 -3.64 32.96
N LEU A 94 8.78 -4.04 33.36
CA LEU A 94 7.57 -3.23 33.18
C LEU A 94 7.65 -1.92 33.95
N ASN A 95 8.09 -1.97 35.21
CA ASN A 95 8.22 -0.78 36.06
C ASN A 95 9.17 0.24 35.44
N LYS A 96 10.26 -0.17 34.78
CA LYS A 96 11.18 0.73 34.06
C LYS A 96 10.51 1.42 32.87
N ILE A 97 9.67 0.71 32.13
CA ILE A 97 8.94 1.28 30.98
C ILE A 97 7.86 2.26 31.48
N ILE A 98 7.15 1.89 32.55
CA ILE A 98 6.09 2.70 33.15
C ILE A 98 6.69 3.93 33.85
N SER A 99 7.82 3.80 34.54
CA SER A 99 8.50 4.92 35.20
C SER A 99 9.08 5.93 34.22
N ALA A 100 9.44 5.50 33.00
CA ALA A 100 9.75 6.40 31.90
C ALA A 100 8.54 7.22 31.42
N GLY A 101 7.32 6.85 31.83
CA GLY A 101 6.07 7.54 31.57
C GLY A 101 5.31 7.01 30.34
N ALA A 102 5.48 5.74 29.97
CA ALA A 102 4.72 5.13 28.88
C ALA A 102 3.26 4.88 29.29
N ASN A 103 2.30 5.41 28.52
CA ASN A 103 0.86 5.18 28.72
C ASN A 103 0.31 4.10 27.77
N VAL A 104 1.00 3.86 26.65
CA VAL A 104 0.65 2.84 25.66
C VAL A 104 1.90 2.02 25.35
N ILE A 105 1.78 0.69 25.44
CA ILE A 105 2.87 -0.24 25.14
C ILE A 105 2.45 -1.13 23.97
N LEU A 106 3.21 -1.06 22.89
CA LEU A 106 3.04 -1.89 21.69
C LEU A 106 4.14 -2.95 21.67
N THR A 107 3.76 -4.23 21.67
CA THR A 107 4.72 -5.33 21.48
C THR A 107 4.46 -6.05 20.17
N ARG A 108 5.52 -6.33 19.41
CA ARG A 108 5.43 -7.23 18.26
C ARG A 108 5.10 -8.66 18.69
N MET A 109 5.63 -9.08 19.84
CA MET A 109 5.40 -10.43 20.35
C MET A 109 4.24 -10.43 21.36
N GLY A 110 4.04 -11.56 22.04
CA GLY A 110 3.01 -11.71 23.07
C GLY A 110 3.29 -10.91 24.34
N ILE A 111 2.21 -10.66 25.06
CA ILE A 111 2.19 -10.17 26.45
C ILE A 111 1.53 -11.28 27.27
N ASP A 112 2.18 -11.71 28.34
CA ASP A 112 1.68 -12.73 29.26
C ASP A 112 0.61 -12.15 30.21
N ASP A 113 -0.20 -13.02 30.82
CA ASP A 113 -1.35 -12.60 31.63
C ASP A 113 -0.90 -11.83 32.88
N THR A 114 0.23 -12.24 33.48
CA THR A 114 0.82 -11.49 34.61
C THR A 114 1.25 -10.10 34.20
N ALA A 115 1.85 -9.94 33.02
CA ALA A 115 2.21 -8.62 32.50
C ALA A 115 0.97 -7.76 32.27
N SER A 116 -0.06 -8.36 31.69
CA SER A 116 -1.33 -7.69 31.42
C SER A 116 -2.02 -7.21 32.70
N GLN A 117 -1.98 -8.00 33.78
CA GLN A 117 -2.49 -7.60 35.10
C GLN A 117 -1.71 -6.41 35.68
N TYR A 118 -0.37 -6.42 35.60
CA TYR A 118 0.46 -5.32 36.07
C TYR A 118 0.24 -4.03 35.27
N MET A 119 0.15 -4.12 33.95
CA MET A 119 -0.16 -2.98 33.08
C MET A 119 -1.54 -2.40 33.41
N ASN A 120 -2.53 -3.26 33.60
CA ASN A 120 -3.88 -2.86 33.95
C ASN A 120 -3.95 -2.17 35.32
N ALA A 121 -3.25 -2.70 36.34
CA ALA A 121 -3.15 -2.07 37.66
C ALA A 121 -2.49 -0.68 37.60
N SER A 122 -1.63 -0.46 36.61
CA SER A 122 -0.94 0.82 36.37
C SER A 122 -1.70 1.75 35.42
N GLY A 123 -2.86 1.33 34.89
CA GLY A 123 -3.67 2.10 33.95
C GLY A 123 -3.06 2.26 32.55
N VAL A 124 -2.15 1.35 32.14
CA VAL A 124 -1.44 1.41 30.86
C VAL A 124 -2.13 0.51 29.83
N LEU A 125 -2.29 1.02 28.59
CA LEU A 125 -2.83 0.25 27.48
C LEU A 125 -1.75 -0.63 26.84
N GLY A 126 -1.93 -1.94 26.87
CA GLY A 126 -1.04 -2.91 26.22
C GLY A 126 -1.65 -3.49 24.94
N LEU A 127 -0.94 -3.39 23.82
CA LEU A 127 -1.27 -4.08 22.57
C LEU A 127 -0.25 -5.17 22.29
N ARG A 128 -0.75 -6.38 22.06
CA ARG A 128 0.07 -7.58 21.82
C ARG A 128 0.03 -7.98 20.35
N ARG A 129 1.09 -8.62 19.87
CA ARG A 129 1.19 -9.22 18.53
C ARG A 129 0.99 -8.23 17.37
N VAL A 130 1.52 -7.01 17.50
CA VAL A 130 1.49 -6.03 16.40
C VAL A 130 2.43 -6.47 15.27
N GLU A 131 2.02 -6.32 14.02
CA GLU A 131 2.88 -6.66 12.89
C GLU A 131 4.16 -5.82 12.89
N LYS A 132 5.30 -6.40 12.47
CA LYS A 132 6.58 -5.69 12.44
C LYS A 132 6.50 -4.42 11.57
N GLY A 133 5.83 -4.50 10.42
CA GLY A 133 5.63 -3.36 9.51
C GLY A 133 4.87 -2.23 10.18
N ASP A 134 3.76 -2.55 10.84
CA ASP A 134 2.93 -1.58 11.56
C ASP A 134 3.67 -0.94 12.73
N LEU A 135 4.41 -1.74 13.51
CA LEU A 135 5.20 -1.22 14.63
C LEU A 135 6.21 -0.16 14.18
N HIS A 136 6.90 -0.39 13.05
CA HIS A 136 7.85 0.58 12.49
C HIS A 136 7.16 1.83 11.93
N ARG A 137 5.96 1.67 11.34
CA ARG A 137 5.17 2.82 10.85
C ARG A 137 4.68 3.67 12.01
N ILE A 138 4.11 3.07 13.04
CA ILE A 138 3.65 3.78 14.25
C ILE A 138 4.83 4.48 14.91
N ALA A 139 5.97 3.82 15.08
CA ALA A 139 7.17 4.42 15.63
C ALA A 139 7.62 5.66 14.84
N LYS A 140 7.62 5.58 13.50
CA LYS A 140 7.95 6.72 12.64
C LYS A 140 6.97 7.89 12.76
N LEU A 141 5.68 7.60 12.99
CA LEU A 141 4.62 8.61 13.09
C LEU A 141 4.62 9.33 14.44
N THR A 142 4.84 8.58 15.50
CA THR A 142 4.87 9.10 16.87
C THR A 142 6.23 9.67 17.24
N GLY A 143 7.27 9.33 16.48
CA GLY A 143 8.67 9.67 16.78
C GLY A 143 9.33 8.69 17.75
N ALA A 144 8.68 7.58 18.10
CA ALA A 144 9.25 6.54 18.94
C ALA A 144 10.41 5.82 18.23
N THR A 145 11.30 5.24 19.02
CA THR A 145 12.28 4.27 18.53
C THR A 145 11.81 2.85 18.84
N VAL A 146 11.89 1.94 17.87
CA VAL A 146 11.58 0.53 18.11
C VAL A 146 12.71 -0.10 18.92
N ILE A 147 12.41 -0.55 20.13
CA ILE A 147 13.38 -1.12 21.06
C ILE A 147 13.38 -2.64 20.93
N THR A 148 14.54 -3.22 20.60
CA THR A 148 14.73 -4.67 20.48
C THR A 148 15.12 -5.31 21.82
N THR A 149 15.90 -4.60 22.64
CA THR A 149 16.38 -5.07 23.95
C THR A 149 16.43 -3.90 24.93
N LEU A 150 16.14 -4.14 26.22
CA LEU A 150 16.26 -3.14 27.29
C LEU A 150 17.70 -2.96 27.82
N ALA A 151 18.65 -3.75 27.33
CA ALA A 151 20.03 -3.72 27.81
C ALA A 151 20.78 -2.55 27.18
N THR A 152 21.46 -1.77 28.02
CA THR A 152 22.44 -0.77 27.58
C THR A 152 23.80 -1.45 27.30
N PRO A 153 24.71 -0.78 26.57
CA PRO A 153 26.07 -1.29 26.35
C PRO A 153 26.85 -1.55 27.66
N GLU A 154 26.46 -0.90 28.75
CA GLU A 154 27.04 -1.04 30.09
C GLU A 154 26.49 -2.26 30.85
N GLY A 155 25.53 -3.00 30.27
CA GLY A 155 24.94 -4.21 30.86
C GLY A 155 23.79 -3.95 31.82
N GLU A 156 23.38 -2.71 32.00
CA GLU A 156 22.21 -2.35 32.80
C GLU A 156 20.93 -2.37 31.96
N GLU A 157 19.82 -2.80 32.56
CA GLU A 157 18.51 -2.71 31.91
C GLU A 157 17.90 -1.34 32.21
N VAL A 158 17.88 -0.43 31.23
CA VAL A 158 17.32 0.93 31.35
C VAL A 158 16.43 1.24 30.14
N PHE A 159 15.35 1.97 30.38
CA PHE A 159 14.49 2.49 29.31
C PHE A 159 14.64 4.01 29.24
N ASP A 160 15.15 4.53 28.12
CA ASP A 160 15.30 5.97 27.92
C ASP A 160 13.93 6.60 27.59
N PRO A 161 13.45 7.59 28.37
CA PRO A 161 12.23 8.31 28.05
C PRO A 161 12.22 8.96 26.66
N LYS A 162 13.40 9.28 26.08
CA LYS A 162 13.51 9.83 24.72
C LYS A 162 13.07 8.87 23.62
N SER A 163 13.03 7.58 23.92
CA SER A 163 12.58 6.54 22.99
C SER A 163 11.05 6.47 22.84
N LEU A 164 10.30 7.18 23.70
CA LEU A 164 8.84 7.23 23.64
C LEU A 164 8.35 8.11 22.49
N GLY A 165 7.32 7.63 21.81
CA GLY A 165 6.58 8.43 20.84
C GLY A 165 5.47 9.23 21.50
N GLU A 166 5.05 10.31 20.83
CA GLU A 166 3.99 11.21 21.30
C GLU A 166 2.80 11.17 20.33
N CYS A 167 1.59 11.05 20.88
CA CYS A 167 0.32 11.03 20.15
C CYS A 167 -0.79 11.64 21.00
N ASP A 168 -1.67 12.44 20.40
CA ASP A 168 -2.72 13.15 21.13
C ASP A 168 -3.81 12.20 21.67
N LEU A 169 -4.21 11.20 20.87
CA LEU A 169 -5.28 10.28 21.24
C LEU A 169 -5.00 8.87 20.70
N VAL A 170 -5.03 7.90 21.61
CA VAL A 170 -5.08 6.47 21.27
C VAL A 170 -6.41 5.92 21.75
N ALA A 171 -7.24 5.44 20.82
CA ALA A 171 -8.58 4.96 21.12
C ALA A 171 -8.86 3.61 20.45
N GLU A 172 -9.34 2.64 21.22
CA GLU A 172 -9.97 1.43 20.73
C GLU A 172 -11.42 1.75 20.36
N ARG A 173 -11.79 1.54 19.10
CA ARG A 173 -13.19 1.65 18.63
C ARG A 173 -13.55 0.41 17.82
N ALA A 174 -14.73 -0.13 18.06
CA ALA A 174 -15.29 -1.19 17.25
C ALA A 174 -15.78 -0.61 15.90
N VAL A 175 -15.37 -1.22 14.80
CA VAL A 175 -15.84 -0.86 13.44
C VAL A 175 -16.36 -2.12 12.76
N GLY A 176 -17.68 -2.25 12.69
CA GLY A 176 -18.31 -3.53 12.35
C GLY A 176 -18.17 -4.51 13.51
N ASP A 177 -17.76 -5.75 13.23
CA ASP A 177 -17.58 -6.77 14.26
C ASP A 177 -16.14 -6.85 14.81
N ASN A 178 -15.22 -6.05 14.26
CA ASN A 178 -13.82 -6.05 14.64
C ASN A 178 -13.45 -4.81 15.46
N ASP A 179 -12.59 -5.01 16.45
CA ASP A 179 -11.99 -3.92 17.22
C ASP A 179 -10.73 -3.39 16.53
N PHE A 180 -10.64 -2.07 16.42
CA PHE A 180 -9.50 -1.36 15.85
C PHE A 180 -8.97 -0.35 16.85
N VAL A 181 -7.65 -0.17 16.84
CA VAL A 181 -6.98 0.85 17.64
C VAL A 181 -6.52 1.97 16.74
N PHE A 182 -6.99 3.18 17.02
CA PHE A 182 -6.73 4.40 16.28
C PHE A 182 -5.70 5.25 17.03
N PHE A 183 -4.70 5.72 16.29
CA PHE A 183 -3.66 6.65 16.74
C PHE A 183 -3.88 7.97 15.99
N GLU A 184 -4.54 8.93 16.66
CA GLU A 184 -4.92 10.22 16.11
C GLU A 184 -4.04 11.34 16.70
N GLY A 185 -3.70 12.35 15.91
CA GLY A 185 -2.86 13.47 16.36
C GLY A 185 -1.41 13.07 16.70
N CYS A 186 -0.77 12.29 15.82
CA CYS A 186 0.65 11.99 15.95
C CYS A 186 1.52 13.20 15.54
N LYS A 187 2.67 13.37 16.20
CA LYS A 187 3.63 14.46 15.96
C LYS A 187 4.03 14.61 14.49
N ASN A 188 4.24 13.49 13.79
CA ASN A 188 4.46 13.46 12.35
C ASN A 188 3.18 13.03 11.62
N ALA A 189 2.40 13.98 11.12
CA ALA A 189 1.10 13.76 10.47
C ALA A 189 1.16 13.15 9.05
N ASN A 190 2.27 12.51 8.66
CA ASN A 190 2.53 12.09 7.28
C ASN A 190 1.98 10.69 6.91
N ALA A 191 1.20 10.04 7.78
CA ALA A 191 0.44 8.85 7.41
C ALA A 191 -1.05 9.05 7.65
N CYS A 192 -1.80 8.37 6.79
CA CYS A 192 -3.24 8.28 6.88
C CYS A 192 -3.65 6.81 6.81
N THR A 193 -4.80 6.52 7.40
CA THR A 193 -5.44 5.22 7.29
C THR A 193 -6.81 5.40 6.67
N ILE A 194 -7.13 4.56 5.69
CA ILE A 194 -8.44 4.53 5.05
C ILE A 194 -9.14 3.29 5.56
N VAL A 195 -10.26 3.48 6.25
CA VAL A 195 -11.13 2.38 6.68
C VAL A 195 -12.21 2.23 5.62
N ILE A 196 -12.13 1.14 4.86
CA ILE A 196 -13.07 0.80 3.80
C ILE A 196 -14.22 0.00 4.40
N ARG A 197 -15.43 0.45 4.08
CA ARG A 197 -16.70 -0.18 4.46
C ARG A 197 -17.34 -0.86 3.25
N GLY A 198 -18.09 -1.93 3.48
CA GLY A 198 -18.63 -2.74 2.39
C GLY A 198 -19.47 -3.91 2.88
N ALA A 199 -20.29 -4.44 1.97
CA ALA A 199 -21.26 -5.48 2.28
C ALA A 199 -20.61 -6.86 2.53
N ASN A 200 -19.60 -7.22 1.74
CA ASN A 200 -18.92 -8.51 1.81
C ASN A 200 -17.41 -8.36 1.58
N GLU A 201 -16.64 -9.39 1.96
CA GLU A 201 -15.19 -9.40 1.81
C GLU A 201 -14.75 -9.29 0.34
N TYR A 202 -15.46 -9.93 -0.58
CA TYR A 202 -15.14 -9.85 -2.02
C TYR A 202 -15.22 -8.42 -2.56
N MET A 203 -16.24 -7.64 -2.17
CA MET A 203 -16.34 -6.24 -2.54
C MET A 203 -15.25 -5.41 -1.88
N LEU A 204 -14.93 -5.68 -0.60
CA LEU A 204 -13.86 -4.98 0.11
C LEU A 204 -12.49 -5.21 -0.55
N ASP A 205 -12.20 -6.44 -0.98
CA ASP A 205 -10.99 -6.78 -1.71
C ASP A 205 -10.90 -6.05 -3.05
N GLU A 206 -12.01 -5.95 -3.78
CA GLU A 206 -12.06 -5.23 -5.06
C GLU A 206 -11.91 -3.72 -4.87
N VAL A 207 -12.53 -3.15 -3.83
CA VAL A 207 -12.40 -1.74 -3.50
C VAL A 207 -10.97 -1.42 -3.04
N GLU A 208 -10.34 -2.27 -2.23
CA GLU A 208 -8.94 -2.11 -1.84
C GLU A 208 -8.02 -2.11 -3.06
N ARG A 209 -8.20 -3.05 -3.99
CA ARG A 209 -7.42 -3.10 -5.24
C ARG A 209 -7.62 -1.85 -6.09
N SER A 210 -8.87 -1.45 -6.30
CA SER A 210 -9.22 -0.25 -7.06
C SER A 210 -8.65 1.03 -6.43
N LEU A 211 -8.66 1.11 -5.10
CA LEU A 211 -8.11 2.23 -4.35
C LEU A 211 -6.58 2.24 -4.41
N HIS A 212 -5.94 1.06 -4.35
CA HIS A 212 -4.50 0.93 -4.56
C HIS A 212 -4.07 1.42 -5.94
N ASP A 213 -4.77 1.01 -7.00
CA ASP A 213 -4.50 1.44 -8.37
C ASP A 213 -4.67 2.96 -8.53
N SER A 214 -5.74 3.52 -7.94
CA SER A 214 -5.99 4.97 -7.92
C SER A 214 -4.88 5.76 -7.22
N ILE A 215 -4.40 5.27 -6.07
CA ILE A 215 -3.27 5.87 -5.36
C ILE A 215 -1.98 5.75 -6.17
N CYS A 216 -1.76 4.63 -6.86
CA CYS A 216 -0.61 4.46 -7.76
C CYS A 216 -0.63 5.52 -8.88
N VAL A 217 -1.77 5.75 -9.50
CA VAL A 217 -1.94 6.79 -10.54
C VAL A 217 -1.65 8.19 -9.98
N ALA A 218 -2.23 8.52 -8.82
CA ALA A 218 -1.97 9.81 -8.16
C ALA A 218 -0.49 10.00 -7.85
N LYS A 219 0.16 8.97 -7.29
CA LYS A 219 1.61 8.97 -7.04
C LYS A 219 2.40 9.24 -8.32
N ARG A 220 2.13 8.51 -9.40
CA ARG A 220 2.86 8.68 -10.68
C ARG A 220 2.64 10.06 -11.28
N THR A 221 1.45 10.62 -11.10
CA THR A 221 1.14 11.99 -11.51
C THR A 221 2.01 13.00 -10.75
N LEU A 222 2.09 12.87 -9.42
CA LEU A 222 2.88 13.76 -8.57
C LEU A 222 4.40 13.60 -8.78
N GLU A 223 4.88 12.38 -9.03
CA GLU A 223 6.30 12.11 -9.29
C GLU A 223 6.74 12.63 -10.67
N SER A 224 5.91 12.45 -11.70
CA SER A 224 6.29 12.82 -13.07
C SER A 224 5.96 14.27 -13.45
N GLY A 225 4.99 14.88 -12.78
CA GLY A 225 4.51 16.25 -13.08
C GLY A 225 3.90 16.43 -14.48
N ARG A 226 3.67 15.34 -15.23
CA ARG A 226 3.19 15.36 -16.62
C ARG A 226 2.02 14.42 -16.82
N VAL A 227 0.95 14.95 -17.40
CA VAL A 227 -0.29 14.22 -17.72
C VAL A 227 -0.63 14.35 -19.19
N VAL A 228 -1.40 13.38 -19.67
CA VAL A 228 -1.92 13.30 -21.04
C VAL A 228 -3.43 13.10 -21.00
N ALA A 229 -4.13 13.45 -22.09
CA ALA A 229 -5.56 13.24 -22.20
C ALA A 229 -5.88 11.73 -22.34
N GLY A 230 -6.81 11.24 -21.52
CA GLY A 230 -7.23 9.83 -21.54
C GLY A 230 -8.30 9.52 -22.59
N GLY A 231 -8.97 8.38 -22.44
CA GLY A 231 -10.10 7.96 -23.29
C GLY A 231 -9.70 7.69 -24.74
N GLY A 232 -8.53 7.08 -24.95
CA GLY A 232 -8.02 6.71 -26.27
C GLY A 232 -7.44 7.85 -27.11
N ALA A 233 -7.37 9.08 -26.57
CA ALA A 233 -6.85 10.25 -27.29
C ALA A 233 -5.38 10.06 -27.71
N VAL A 234 -4.52 9.62 -26.78
CA VAL A 234 -3.09 9.38 -27.04
C VAL A 234 -2.88 8.28 -28.07
N ASP A 235 -3.66 7.21 -27.99
CA ASP A 235 -3.51 6.04 -28.86
C ASP A 235 -3.86 6.40 -30.32
N VAL A 236 -4.97 7.12 -30.54
CA VAL A 236 -5.36 7.62 -31.88
C VAL A 236 -4.42 8.71 -32.39
N ALA A 237 -3.96 9.62 -31.52
CA ALA A 237 -3.02 10.66 -31.90
C ALA A 237 -1.71 10.03 -32.45
N ASN A 238 -1.18 9.04 -31.74
CA ASN A 238 0.03 8.31 -32.16
C ASN A 238 -0.22 7.46 -33.41
N SER A 239 -1.40 6.84 -33.55
CA SER A 239 -1.77 6.08 -34.74
C SER A 239 -1.67 6.95 -36.00
N ILE A 240 -2.28 8.14 -36.00
CA ILE A 240 -2.23 9.05 -37.16
C ILE A 240 -0.82 9.56 -37.44
N HIS A 241 -0.09 9.92 -36.38
CA HIS A 241 1.28 10.40 -36.53
C HIS A 241 2.18 9.32 -37.16
N LEU A 242 2.08 8.08 -36.70
CA LEU A 242 2.83 6.95 -37.24
C LEU A 242 2.38 6.56 -38.65
N GLU A 243 1.10 6.73 -38.98
CA GLU A 243 0.58 6.52 -40.33
C GLU A 243 1.13 7.56 -41.32
N GLN A 244 1.30 8.82 -40.89
CA GLN A 244 1.96 9.84 -41.69
C GLN A 244 3.46 9.59 -41.80
N PHE A 245 4.09 9.21 -40.69
CA PHE A 245 5.52 8.86 -40.63
C PHE A 245 5.86 7.64 -41.49
N SER A 246 4.99 6.64 -41.60
CA SER A 246 5.24 5.47 -42.45
C SER A 246 5.44 5.85 -43.93
N ARG A 247 4.84 6.96 -44.39
CA ARG A 247 4.97 7.45 -45.77
C ARG A 247 6.34 8.02 -46.10
N SER A 248 7.19 8.28 -45.11
CA SER A 248 8.58 8.67 -45.37
C SER A 248 9.49 7.49 -45.69
N PHE A 249 8.97 6.26 -45.68
CA PHE A 249 9.70 5.03 -45.98
C PHE A 249 9.14 4.36 -47.24
N ASP A 250 10.02 3.81 -48.07
CA ASP A 250 9.65 3.34 -49.43
C ASP A 250 9.38 1.83 -49.52
N THR A 251 9.75 1.02 -48.53
CA THR A 251 9.83 -0.44 -48.68
C THR A 251 9.06 -1.20 -47.60
N LYS A 252 9.63 -2.29 -47.06
CA LYS A 252 8.94 -3.20 -46.13
C LYS A 252 8.69 -2.58 -44.75
N GLU A 253 9.52 -1.62 -44.36
CA GLU A 253 9.39 -0.90 -43.09
C GLU A 253 8.10 -0.07 -43.03
N GLN A 254 7.65 0.49 -44.16
CA GLN A 254 6.40 1.23 -44.24
C GLN A 254 5.21 0.39 -43.78
N ILE A 255 5.13 -0.87 -44.26
CA ILE A 255 4.05 -1.79 -43.91
C ILE A 255 4.10 -2.10 -42.41
N ALA A 256 5.29 -2.39 -41.86
CA ALA A 256 5.43 -2.67 -40.43
C ALA A 256 5.00 -1.49 -39.54
N ILE A 257 5.37 -0.26 -39.91
CA ILE A 257 4.97 0.95 -39.18
C ILE A 257 3.46 1.19 -39.31
N ALA A 258 2.89 0.97 -40.49
CA ALA A 258 1.45 1.11 -40.72
C ALA A 258 0.63 0.10 -39.89
N GLU A 259 1.07 -1.16 -39.82
CA GLU A 259 0.44 -2.18 -38.97
C GLU A 259 0.56 -1.85 -37.49
N PHE A 260 1.71 -1.35 -37.04
CA PHE A 260 1.88 -0.90 -35.65
C PHE A 260 0.95 0.29 -35.34
N SER A 261 0.79 1.24 -36.27
CA SER A 261 -0.16 2.35 -36.15
C SER A 261 -1.59 1.85 -35.99
N GLU A 262 -2.03 0.88 -36.78
CA GLU A 262 -3.39 0.33 -36.69
C GLU A 262 -3.58 -0.49 -35.40
N ALA A 263 -2.54 -1.18 -34.92
CA ALA A 263 -2.58 -1.91 -33.66
C ALA A 263 -2.89 -0.98 -32.46
N LEU A 264 -2.44 0.28 -32.47
CA LEU A 264 -2.77 1.25 -31.41
C LEU A 264 -4.27 1.55 -31.31
N ASN A 265 -5.04 1.38 -32.39
CA ASN A 265 -6.49 1.60 -32.40
C ASN A 265 -7.26 0.53 -31.61
N ILE A 266 -6.61 -0.55 -31.15
CA ILE A 266 -7.28 -1.61 -30.38
C ILE A 266 -7.86 -1.11 -29.05
N ILE A 267 -7.18 -0.19 -28.36
CA ILE A 267 -7.63 0.35 -27.07
C ILE A 267 -8.93 1.15 -27.23
N PRO A 268 -9.01 2.21 -28.07
CA PRO A 268 -10.25 2.95 -28.27
C PRO A 268 -11.37 2.09 -28.85
N LYS A 269 -11.05 1.10 -29.71
CA LYS A 269 -12.03 0.14 -30.22
C LYS A 269 -12.65 -0.71 -29.12
N THR A 270 -11.81 -1.28 -28.26
CA THR A 270 -12.25 -2.13 -27.15
C THR A 270 -13.06 -1.33 -26.14
N LEU A 271 -12.66 -0.08 -25.86
CA LEU A 271 -13.43 0.84 -25.00
C LEU A 271 -14.84 1.11 -25.55
N ALA A 272 -14.97 1.36 -26.85
CA ALA A 272 -16.26 1.60 -27.49
C ALA A 272 -17.16 0.34 -27.51
N VAL A 273 -16.56 -0.84 -27.78
CA VAL A 273 -17.26 -2.13 -27.75
C VAL A 273 -17.78 -2.46 -26.35
N ASN A 274 -16.95 -2.26 -25.30
CA ASN A 274 -17.35 -2.48 -23.92
C ASN A 274 -18.49 -1.54 -23.48
N ALA A 275 -18.62 -0.37 -24.09
CA ALA A 275 -19.71 0.56 -23.87
C ALA A 275 -20.96 0.30 -24.73
N ALA A 276 -20.98 -0.79 -25.51
CA ALA A 276 -22.03 -1.12 -26.46
C ALA A 276 -22.38 0.04 -27.43
N LYS A 277 -21.35 0.78 -27.87
CA LYS A 277 -21.47 1.85 -28.87
C LYS A 277 -20.91 1.39 -30.21
N ASP A 278 -21.26 2.09 -31.29
CA ASP A 278 -20.64 1.85 -32.59
C ASP A 278 -19.17 2.32 -32.57
N ALA A 279 -18.27 1.35 -32.44
CA ALA A 279 -16.84 1.59 -32.43
C ALA A 279 -16.34 2.17 -33.77
N THR A 280 -16.95 1.81 -34.90
CA THR A 280 -16.52 2.28 -36.22
C THR A 280 -16.81 3.76 -36.39
N GLU A 281 -18.01 4.20 -36.00
CA GLU A 281 -18.42 5.60 -36.05
C GLU A 281 -17.56 6.46 -35.11
N LEU A 282 -17.36 6.01 -33.86
CA LEU A 282 -16.62 6.76 -32.85
C LEU A 282 -15.14 6.90 -33.19
N ILE A 283 -14.49 5.83 -33.64
CA ILE A 283 -13.07 5.87 -34.02
C ILE A 283 -12.88 6.71 -35.28
N SER A 284 -13.78 6.60 -36.27
CA SER A 284 -13.69 7.41 -37.50
C SER A 284 -13.80 8.91 -37.19
N LYS A 285 -14.74 9.30 -36.33
CA LYS A 285 -14.86 10.68 -35.83
C LYS A 285 -13.59 11.11 -35.10
N LEU A 286 -13.10 10.28 -34.18
CA LEU A 286 -11.90 10.58 -33.41
C LEU A 286 -10.66 10.75 -34.31
N ARG A 287 -10.46 9.86 -35.28
CA ARG A 287 -9.38 9.95 -36.28
C ARG A 287 -9.50 11.24 -37.10
N THR A 288 -10.71 11.63 -37.50
CA THR A 288 -10.92 12.88 -38.25
C THR A 288 -10.51 14.11 -37.44
N LEU A 289 -10.83 14.15 -36.13
CA LEU A 289 -10.46 15.24 -35.24
C LEU A 289 -8.94 15.33 -35.04
N HIS A 290 -8.29 14.20 -34.76
CA HIS A 290 -6.84 14.15 -34.56
C HIS A 290 -6.07 14.43 -35.85
N SER A 291 -6.53 13.92 -37.00
CA SER A 291 -5.94 14.22 -38.31
C SER A 291 -6.02 15.70 -38.64
N ALA A 292 -7.14 16.36 -38.33
CA ALA A 292 -7.27 17.80 -38.50
C ALA A 292 -6.33 18.60 -37.58
N SER A 293 -6.03 18.10 -36.38
CA SER A 293 -5.12 18.75 -35.43
C SER A 293 -3.64 18.63 -35.81
N GLN A 294 -3.28 17.59 -36.56
CA GLN A 294 -1.89 17.25 -36.91
C GLN A 294 -1.50 17.72 -38.32
N LYS A 295 -2.34 18.50 -39.01
CA LYS A 295 -1.99 19.04 -40.34
C LYS A 295 -0.84 20.05 -40.24
N GLU A 296 0.15 19.91 -41.11
CA GLU A 296 1.27 20.83 -41.23
C GLU A 296 0.78 22.26 -41.53
N GLY A 297 1.27 23.24 -40.76
CA GLY A 297 0.91 24.66 -40.92
C GLY A 297 -0.39 25.10 -40.24
N GLU A 298 -1.06 24.23 -39.48
CA GLU A 298 -2.28 24.59 -38.75
C GLU A 298 -1.94 25.51 -37.55
N THR A 299 -2.29 26.79 -37.66
CA THR A 299 -2.03 27.82 -36.64
C THR A 299 -3.27 28.16 -35.81
N ASN A 300 -4.44 27.62 -36.16
CA ASN A 300 -5.68 27.91 -35.43
C ASN A 300 -5.67 27.21 -34.06
N PRO A 301 -5.74 27.96 -32.94
CA PRO A 301 -5.65 27.39 -31.60
C PRO A 301 -6.77 26.36 -31.33
N LYS A 302 -7.99 26.63 -31.82
CA LYS A 302 -9.14 25.72 -31.70
C LYS A 302 -8.93 24.36 -32.39
N ARG A 303 -8.09 24.30 -33.42
CA ARG A 303 -7.79 23.04 -34.13
C ARG A 303 -6.65 22.27 -33.47
N ILE A 304 -5.67 22.98 -32.92
CA ILE A 304 -4.57 22.37 -32.15
C ILE A 304 -5.12 21.71 -30.88
N GLU A 305 -6.14 22.29 -30.25
CA GLU A 305 -6.82 21.73 -29.08
C GLU A 305 -7.55 20.39 -29.36
N LEU A 306 -7.86 20.08 -30.63
CA LEU A 306 -8.52 18.82 -31.00
C LEU A 306 -7.64 17.59 -30.70
N LYS A 307 -6.32 17.76 -30.51
CA LYS A 307 -5.43 16.68 -30.05
C LYS A 307 -5.79 16.14 -28.67
N TYR A 308 -6.56 16.89 -27.88
CA TYR A 308 -7.05 16.46 -26.57
C TYR A 308 -8.42 15.78 -26.64
N CYS A 309 -8.99 15.63 -27.85
CA CYS A 309 -10.24 14.93 -28.02
C CYS A 309 -10.07 13.43 -27.73
N GLY A 310 -10.98 12.86 -26.96
CA GLY A 310 -11.08 11.42 -26.71
C GLY A 310 -12.53 10.97 -26.67
N LEU A 311 -12.73 9.69 -26.34
CA LEU A 311 -14.04 9.06 -26.30
C LEU A 311 -14.81 9.40 -25.01
N ASP A 312 -16.04 9.89 -25.15
CA ASP A 312 -17.06 9.93 -24.09
C ASP A 312 -18.04 8.79 -24.30
N LEU A 313 -17.83 7.71 -23.55
CA LEU A 313 -18.62 6.47 -23.68
C LEU A 313 -20.02 6.60 -23.08
N LEU A 314 -20.22 7.50 -22.11
CA LEU A 314 -21.54 7.74 -21.50
C LEU A 314 -22.50 8.36 -22.51
N LYS A 315 -22.01 9.39 -23.24
CA LYS A 315 -22.81 10.09 -24.25
C LYS A 315 -22.67 9.51 -25.66
N GLY A 316 -21.68 8.63 -25.89
CA GLY A 316 -21.36 8.10 -27.22
C GLY A 316 -20.89 9.19 -28.18
N LYS A 317 -20.05 10.13 -27.73
CA LYS A 317 -19.53 11.25 -28.55
C LYS A 317 -18.04 11.44 -28.32
N CYS A 318 -17.36 12.13 -29.23
CA CYS A 318 -16.00 12.62 -29.00
C CYS A 318 -16.07 13.98 -28.29
N ARG A 319 -15.22 14.21 -27.29
CA ARG A 319 -15.14 15.48 -26.55
C ARG A 319 -13.69 15.79 -26.14
N ASN A 320 -13.41 17.03 -25.77
CA ASN A 320 -12.14 17.38 -25.14
C ASN A 320 -12.04 16.71 -23.76
N ASN A 321 -11.14 15.73 -23.63
CA ASN A 321 -10.97 14.97 -22.40
C ASN A 321 -10.10 15.70 -21.37
N LEU A 322 -9.29 16.67 -21.79
CA LEU A 322 -8.56 17.54 -20.89
C LEU A 322 -9.53 18.41 -20.06
N GLU A 323 -10.48 19.06 -20.73
CA GLU A 323 -11.52 19.87 -20.09
C GLU A 323 -12.49 19.03 -19.25
N ALA A 324 -12.79 17.81 -19.70
CA ALA A 324 -13.66 16.89 -18.96
C ALA A 324 -12.98 16.23 -17.75
N GLY A 325 -11.69 16.50 -17.50
CA GLY A 325 -10.93 15.96 -16.37
C GLY A 325 -10.51 14.49 -16.51
N VAL A 326 -10.54 13.93 -17.72
CA VAL A 326 -10.10 12.56 -18.00
C VAL A 326 -8.61 12.59 -18.35
N LEU A 327 -7.77 12.43 -17.31
CA LEU A 327 -6.32 12.55 -17.39
C LEU A 327 -5.63 11.24 -17.03
N GLU A 328 -4.47 10.99 -17.63
CA GLU A 328 -3.61 9.86 -17.31
C GLU A 328 -2.15 10.34 -17.14
N PRO A 329 -1.35 9.75 -16.22
CA PRO A 329 0.07 10.05 -16.11
C PRO A 329 0.81 9.68 -17.40
N MET A 330 1.63 10.59 -17.93
CA MET A 330 2.40 10.33 -19.16
C MET A 330 3.29 9.09 -19.04
N ILE A 331 3.89 8.90 -17.85
CA ILE A 331 4.79 7.77 -17.57
C ILE A 331 4.08 6.41 -17.68
N SER A 332 2.78 6.33 -17.41
CA SER A 332 1.96 5.12 -17.59
C SER A 332 2.02 4.70 -19.06
N LYS A 333 1.61 5.60 -19.97
CA LYS A 333 1.57 5.35 -21.41
C LYS A 333 2.94 5.02 -22.01
N ILE A 334 3.99 5.75 -21.62
CA ILE A 334 5.36 5.48 -22.13
C ILE A 334 5.78 4.06 -21.77
N ASN A 335 5.62 3.65 -20.51
CA ASN A 335 6.05 2.34 -20.06
C ASN A 335 5.18 1.22 -20.64
N SER A 336 3.85 1.43 -20.72
CA SER A 336 2.94 0.48 -21.36
C SER A 336 3.34 0.20 -22.81
N LEU A 337 3.63 1.23 -23.61
CA LEU A 337 4.04 1.04 -25.00
C LEU A 337 5.41 0.35 -25.12
N LYS A 338 6.39 0.74 -24.29
CA LYS A 338 7.72 0.11 -24.30
C LYS A 338 7.64 -1.37 -23.97
N PHE A 339 7.01 -1.73 -22.84
CA PHE A 339 6.94 -3.11 -22.39
C PHE A 339 6.08 -3.99 -23.32
N ALA A 340 4.97 -3.47 -23.84
CA ALA A 340 4.17 -4.20 -24.82
C ALA A 340 4.96 -4.47 -26.11
N THR A 341 5.74 -3.49 -26.58
CA THR A 341 6.58 -3.64 -27.78
C THR A 341 7.71 -4.64 -27.54
N GLU A 342 8.39 -4.57 -26.39
CA GLU A 342 9.44 -5.53 -26.03
C GLU A 342 8.88 -6.96 -25.95
N ALA A 343 7.72 -7.16 -25.32
CA ALA A 343 7.06 -8.45 -25.26
C ALA A 343 6.62 -8.98 -26.64
N ALA A 344 6.13 -8.11 -27.51
CA ALA A 344 5.79 -8.49 -28.88
C ALA A 344 7.03 -8.93 -29.67
N ILE A 345 8.14 -8.19 -29.53
CA ILE A 345 9.42 -8.53 -30.19
C ILE A 345 9.97 -9.87 -29.68
N THR A 346 9.90 -10.15 -28.39
CA THR A 346 10.39 -11.43 -27.84
C THR A 346 9.60 -12.61 -28.38
N ILE A 347 8.27 -12.48 -28.47
CA ILE A 347 7.41 -13.53 -29.03
C ILE A 347 7.66 -13.69 -30.53
N LEU A 348 7.74 -12.59 -31.29
CA LEU A 348 7.95 -12.62 -32.73
C LEU A 348 9.30 -13.26 -33.14
N ARG A 349 10.29 -13.24 -32.23
CA ARG A 349 11.61 -13.86 -32.44
C ARG A 349 11.65 -15.36 -32.17
N ILE A 350 10.59 -15.95 -31.60
CA ILE A 350 10.52 -17.39 -31.37
C ILE A 350 10.26 -18.07 -32.71
N ASP A 351 11.25 -18.80 -33.21
CA ASP A 351 11.11 -19.64 -34.40
C ASP A 351 10.60 -21.04 -34.01
N ASP A 352 11.19 -21.63 -32.97
CA ASP A 352 10.85 -22.98 -32.49
C ASP A 352 10.49 -23.01 -31.00
N MET A 353 9.44 -23.78 -30.67
CA MET A 353 9.03 -24.07 -29.29
C MET A 353 9.34 -25.53 -28.93
N ILE A 354 10.45 -25.74 -28.24
CA ILE A 354 10.84 -27.08 -27.75
C ILE A 354 10.20 -27.32 -26.38
N LYS A 355 9.32 -28.32 -26.29
CA LYS A 355 8.74 -28.79 -25.02
C LYS A 355 9.44 -30.07 -24.59
N LEU A 356 10.15 -30.02 -23.46
CA LEU A 356 10.73 -31.20 -22.85
C LEU A 356 9.67 -31.93 -22.02
N ALA A 357 9.62 -33.25 -22.13
CA ALA A 357 8.80 -34.06 -21.23
C ALA A 357 9.35 -33.92 -19.80
N PRO A 358 8.48 -33.78 -18.78
CA PRO A 358 8.93 -33.78 -17.40
C PRO A 358 9.61 -35.11 -17.09
N GLU A 359 10.74 -35.06 -16.38
CA GLU A 359 11.43 -36.26 -15.92
C GLU A 359 10.46 -37.12 -15.10
N GLN A 360 10.24 -38.35 -15.55
CA GLN A 360 9.61 -39.36 -14.72
C GLN A 360 10.58 -39.70 -13.59
N ARG A 361 10.37 -39.09 -12.41
CA ARG A 361 11.02 -39.57 -11.20
C ARG A 361 10.50 -40.99 -10.95
N GLU A 362 11.35 -41.99 -11.19
CA GLU A 362 11.11 -43.34 -10.70
C GLU A 362 10.80 -43.22 -9.20
N GLN A 363 9.58 -43.57 -8.83
CA GLN A 363 9.21 -43.66 -7.42
C GLN A 363 10.10 -44.75 -6.83
N ALA A 364 11.07 -44.34 -6.01
CA ALA A 364 11.84 -45.29 -5.22
C ALA A 364 10.84 -46.17 -4.46
N PRO A 365 10.96 -47.50 -4.51
CA PRO A 365 10.05 -48.39 -3.81
C PRO A 365 10.08 -48.01 -2.33
N ALA A 366 8.90 -47.68 -1.78
CA ALA A 366 8.75 -47.42 -0.36
C ALA A 366 9.15 -48.69 0.39
N HIS A 367 10.25 -48.62 1.14
CA HIS A 367 10.69 -49.66 2.07
C HIS A 367 9.97 -49.54 3.40
#